data_AF-A0A7J4EC06-F1
#
_entry.id   AF-A0A7J4EC06-F1
#
_cell.length_a   1.000
_cell.length_b   1.000
_cell.length_c   1.000
_cell.angle_alpha   90.00
_cell.angle_beta   90.00
_cell.angle_gamma   90.00
#
_symmetry.space_group_name_H-M   'P 1'
#
loop_
_entity.id
_entity.type
_entity.pdbx_description
1 polymer ?
#
loop_
_entity_poly.entity_id
_entity_poly.type
_entity_poly.pdbx_seq_one_letter_code
_entity_poly.pdbx_strand_id
1 'polypeptide(L)' 'MRRIEFHNRKEEIRAIMNIREAEPSLITFIYGPINSGKPVLGTYLIEQLPEDYVVF' A
#
# COMPACT_ATOMS: atom_id res chain seq x y z
N MET A 1 -27.27 -4.15 2.93
CA MET A 1 -25.84 -3.91 3.24
C MET A 1 -25.03 -4.18 1.98
N ARG A 2 -24.24 -3.22 1.49
CA ARG A 2 -23.28 -3.51 0.40
C ARG A 2 -22.26 -4.52 0.95
N ARG A 3 -22.17 -5.72 0.35
CA ARG A 3 -21.07 -6.64 0.64
C ARG A 3 -19.78 -5.90 0.28
N ILE A 4 -18.92 -5.66 1.26
CA ILE A 4 -17.53 -5.33 0.97
C ILE A 4 -16.98 -6.63 0.40
N GLU A 5 -16.92 -6.74 -0.93
CA GLU A 5 -16.22 -7.85 -1.56
C GLU A 5 -14.78 -7.84 -1.05
N PHE A 6 -14.30 -9.01 -0.64
CA PHE A 6 -12.91 -9.20 -0.28
C PHE A 6 -12.10 -9.09 -1.57
N HIS A 7 -11.79 -7.85 -1.97
CA HIS A 7 -11.02 -7.58 -3.18
C HIS A 7 -9.63 -8.17 -2.99
N ASN A 8 -9.25 -9.05 -3.92
CA ASN A 8 -7.89 -9.54 -4.03
C ASN A 8 -6.97 -8.35 -4.36
N ARG A 9 -6.18 -7.92 -3.38
CA ARG A 9 -5.35 -6.69 -3.44
C ARG A 9 -4.02 -6.85 -4.17
N LYS A 10 -3.83 -7.94 -4.93
CA LYS A 10 -2.57 -8.25 -5.62
C LYS A 10 -2.07 -7.11 -6.50
N GLU A 11 -2.97 -6.47 -7.25
CA GLU A 11 -2.59 -5.36 -8.13
C GLU A 11 -2.21 -4.10 -7.34
N GLU A 12 -2.96 -3.77 -6.30
CA GLU A 12 -2.66 -2.64 -5.41
C GLU A 12 -1.31 -2.84 -4.71
N ILE A 13 -1.07 -4.03 -4.17
CA ILE A 13 0.21 -4.42 -3.55
C ILE A 13 1.36 -4.25 -4.55
N ARG A 14 1.21 -4.78 -5.77
CA ARG A 14 2.24 -4.66 -6.81
C ARG A 14 2.53 -3.20 -7.16
N ALA A 15 1.49 -2.38 -7.34
CA ALA A 15 1.64 -0.98 -7.66
C ALA A 15 2.35 -0.20 -6.54
N ILE A 16 2.01 -0.46 -5.27
CA ILE A 16 2.66 0.20 -4.12
C ILE A 16 4.12 -0.25 -3.98
N MET A 17 4.41 -1.55 -4.15
CA MET A 17 5.79 -2.06 -4.06
C MET A 17 6.71 -1.49 -5.13
N ASN A 18 6.17 -1.23 -6.34
CA ASN A 18 6.92 -0.61 -7.43
C ASN A 18 7.34 0.84 -7.13
N ILE A 19 6.71 1.54 -6.16
CA ILE A 19 7.12 2.90 -5.76
C ILE A 19 8.58 2.92 -5.26
N ARG A 20 9.08 1.79 -4.76
CA ARG A 20 10.48 1.67 -4.32
C ARG A 20 11.49 1.88 -5.44
N GLU A 21 11.09 1.68 -6.70
CA GLU A 21 11.92 1.92 -7.88
C GLU A 21 11.83 3.37 -8.39
N ALA A 22 10.94 4.18 -7.82
CA ALA A 22 10.76 5.58 -8.19
C ALA A 22 11.77 6.49 -7.46
N GLU A 23 11.96 7.70 -7.99
CA GLU A 23 12.81 8.69 -7.34
C GLU A 23 12.25 9.08 -5.95
N PRO A 24 13.09 9.23 -4.91
CA PRO A 24 12.64 9.56 -3.55
C PRO A 24 11.89 10.89 -3.42
N SER A 25 12.01 11.78 -4.40
CA SER A 25 11.31 13.06 -4.48
C SER A 25 9.83 12.91 -4.90
N LEU A 26 9.41 11.71 -5.34
CA LEU A 26 8.06 11.46 -5.83
C LEU A 26 7.08 11.24 -4.67
N ILE A 27 6.08 12.11 -4.56
CA ILE A 27 4.97 11.93 -3.62
C ILE A 27 3.85 11.15 -4.31
N THR A 28 3.47 10.01 -3.74
CA THR A 28 2.37 9.18 -4.23
C THR A 28 1.16 9.27 -3.31
N PHE A 29 -0.01 9.58 -3.87
CA PHE A 29 -1.27 9.64 -3.12
C PHE A 29 -2.10 8.36 -3.34
N ILE A 30 -2.58 7.76 -2.25
CA ILE A 30 -3.47 6.59 -2.29
C ILE A 30 -4.90 7.03 -1.93
N TYR A 31 -5.81 6.97 -2.90
CA TYR A 31 -7.21 7.38 -2.74
C TYR A 31 -8.15 6.18 -2.58
N GLY A 32 -9.28 6.40 -1.89
CA GLY A 32 -10.35 5.42 -1.81
C GLY A 32 -11.36 5.73 -0.69
N PRO A 33 -12.53 5.06 -0.68
CA PRO A 33 -13.59 5.30 0.30
C PRO A 33 -13.13 5.19 1.76
N ILE A 34 -13.77 5.91 2.68
CA ILE A 34 -13.53 5.74 4.12
C ILE A 34 -13.75 4.26 4.49
N ASN A 35 -12.90 3.73 5.37
CA ASN A 35 -12.91 2.32 5.80
C ASN A 35 -12.59 1.28 4.71
N SER A 36 -12.00 1.69 3.58
CA SER A 36 -11.53 0.77 2.54
C SER A 36 -10.23 0.02 2.90
N GLY A 37 -9.76 0.07 4.15
CA GLY A 37 -8.56 -0.64 4.60
C GLY A 37 -7.21 -0.06 4.15
N LYS A 38 -7.17 1.17 3.61
CA LYS A 38 -5.90 1.79 3.14
C LYS A 38 -4.79 1.83 4.20
N PRO A 39 -5.05 2.27 5.45
CA PRO A 39 -4.00 2.31 6.47
C PRO A 39 -3.46 0.92 6.81
N VAL A 40 -4.37 -0.06 6.91
CA VAL A 40 -4.03 -1.47 7.19
C VAL A 40 -3.16 -2.05 6.08
N LEU A 41 -3.45 -1.73 4.81
CA LEU A 41 -2.61 -2.14 3.68
C LEU A 41 -1.20 -1.53 3.77
N GLY A 42 -1.09 -0.26 4.15
CA GLY A 42 0.21 0.40 4.34
C GLY A 42 1.05 -0.28 5.41
N THR A 43 0.48 -0.51 6.60
CA THR A 43 1.17 -1.22 7.69
C THR A 43 1.59 -2.62 7.28
N TYR A 44 0.69 -3.39 6.67
CA TYR A 44 1.00 -4.74 6.17
C TYR A 44 2.20 -4.73 5.22
N LEU A 45 2.25 -3.78 4.27
CA LEU A 45 3.35 -3.70 3.31
C LEU A 45 4.67 -3.34 3.97
N ILE A 46 4.67 -2.42 4.94
CA ILE A 46 5.87 -2.03 5.69
C ILE A 46 6.42 -3.24 6.47
N GLU A 47 5.55 -4.04 7.10
CA GLU A 47 5.94 -5.25 7.83
C GLU A 47 6.52 -6.36 6.92
N GLN A 48 6.25 -6.32 5.61
CA GLN A 48 6.83 -7.24 4.64
C GLN A 48 8.18 -6.75 4.07
N LEU A 49 8.60 -5.53 4.38
CA LEU A 49 9.89 -5.01 3.92
C LEU A 49 11.04 -5.68 4.69
N PRO A 50 12.23 -5.81 4.06
CA PRO A 50 13.43 -6.25 4.77
C PRO A 50 13.71 -5.41 6.01
N GLU A 51 14.23 -6.02 7.08
CA GLU A 51 14.53 -5.33 8.35
C GLU A 51 15.55 -4.19 8.18
N ASP A 52 16.41 -4.28 7.17
CA ASP A 52 17.41 -3.26 6.81
C ASP A 52 16.84 -2.14 5.94
N TYR A 53 15.55 -2.18 5.60
CA TYR A 53 14.89 -1.12 4.86
C TYR A 53 14.62 0.09 5.76
N VAL A 54 15.55 1.05 5.76
CA VAL A 54 15.45 2.28 6.55
C VAL A 54 14.39 3.20 5.96
N VAL A 55 13.34 3.46 6.72
CA VAL A 55 12.33 4.48 6.40
C VAL A 55 12.94 5.83 6.80
N PHE A 56 13.12 6.73 5.83
CA PHE A 56 13.70 8.07 6.02
C PHE A 56 12.73 9.03 6.72
#